data_AF-A0A5C7M6W1-F1
#
_entry.id   AF-A0A5C7M6W1-F1
#
_cell.length_a   1.000
_cell.length_b   1.000
_cell.length_c   1.000
_cell.angle_alpha   90.00
_cell.angle_beta   90.00
_cell.angle_gamma   90.00
#
_symmetry.space_group_name_H-M   'P 1'
#
loop_
_entity.id
_entity.type
_entity.pdbx_description
1 polymer ?
#
loop_
_entity_poly.entity_id
_entity_poly.type
_entity_poly.pdbx_seq_one_letter_code
_entity_poly.pdbx_strand_id
1 'polypeptide(L)'
;MSSDLPVFNLVNVFRCRDLLLTRCVQPRLGQRLEGQLLHSLASALRDQLPNGISRDSIYESVRYLAGQVLEPRNGVELCWRLAGNIDRLKSGVAVCPWTMQPAVEWVPLQILRCQPGRNRRNKLGYNFSFRILAGSPCPMQITAFWSRELCNMLARRLGFSRWLEGRYPYRNAVELVGLRLLGELTPDRSQQSPGFYEVAVTPSLKKWNVENVLQVRCRVKPCPRGYTGACSLCVLGYKECPAATHRENFVSRFCAICGTENAWFDPESTMDRCITCHHKELTRKVD
;
A
#
# COMPACT_ATOMS: atom_id res chain seq x y z
N MET A 1 21.22 16.28 -10.35
CA MET A 1 20.17 17.31 -10.27
C MET A 1 19.12 16.80 -9.30
N SER A 2 19.12 17.28 -8.05
CA SER A 2 18.08 16.90 -7.09
C SER A 2 16.91 17.84 -7.30
N SER A 3 15.93 17.44 -8.10
CA SER A 3 14.60 18.02 -8.01
C SER A 3 14.10 17.83 -6.59
N ASP A 4 13.50 18.86 -6.00
CA ASP A 4 12.93 18.76 -4.66
C ASP A 4 11.85 17.68 -4.65
N LEU A 5 12.07 16.62 -3.85
CA LEU A 5 11.09 15.54 -3.70
C LEU A 5 9.81 16.08 -3.04
N PRO A 6 8.62 15.71 -3.52
CA PRO A 6 7.37 16.21 -2.95
C PRO A 6 7.15 15.75 -1.50
N VAL A 7 6.53 16.62 -0.72
CA VAL A 7 6.16 16.38 0.67
C VAL A 7 4.67 16.10 0.76
N PHE A 8 4.30 14.92 1.24
CA PHE A 8 2.90 14.51 1.40
C PHE A 8 2.48 14.54 2.87
N ASN A 9 1.34 15.20 3.17
CA ASN A 9 0.69 15.10 4.47
C ASN A 9 -0.31 13.94 4.50
N LEU A 10 0.22 12.71 4.64
CA LEU A 10 -0.59 11.50 4.61
C LEU A 10 -1.61 11.40 5.76
N VAL A 11 -1.33 12.03 6.90
CA VAL A 11 -2.28 12.09 8.02
C VAL A 11 -3.55 12.84 7.60
N ASN A 12 -3.39 13.98 6.92
CA ASN A 12 -4.52 14.74 6.39
C ASN A 12 -5.25 13.98 5.28
N VAL A 13 -4.52 13.28 4.40
CA VAL A 13 -5.12 12.43 3.36
C VAL A 13 -6.03 11.38 3.98
N PHE A 14 -5.55 10.61 4.96
CA PHE A 14 -6.36 9.56 5.59
C PHE A 14 -7.54 10.13 6.37
N ARG A 15 -7.33 11.20 7.15
CA ARG A 15 -8.42 11.87 7.87
C ARG A 15 -9.50 12.38 6.92
N CYS A 16 -9.12 12.99 5.80
CA CYS A 16 -10.05 13.48 4.79
C CYS A 16 -10.79 12.31 4.13
N ARG A 17 -10.09 11.25 3.71
CA ARG A 17 -10.71 10.03 3.17
C ARG A 17 -11.79 9.49 4.10
N ASP A 18 -11.46 9.32 5.38
CA ASP A 18 -12.37 8.71 6.36
C ASP A 18 -13.59 9.63 6.61
N LEU A 19 -13.38 10.95 6.66
CA LEU A 19 -14.45 11.94 6.73
C LEU A 19 -15.42 11.83 5.55
N LEU A 20 -14.90 11.81 4.31
CA LEU A 20 -15.70 11.69 3.10
C LEU A 20 -16.46 10.36 3.06
N LEU A 21 -15.80 9.27 3.48
CA LEU A 21 -16.41 7.94 3.53
C LEU A 21 -17.60 7.94 4.49
N THR A 22 -17.41 8.39 5.73
CA THR A 22 -18.44 8.35 6.76
C THR A 22 -19.58 9.34 6.50
N ARG A 23 -19.28 10.57 6.09
CA ARG A 23 -20.30 11.63 5.97
C ARG A 23 -20.98 11.68 4.62
N CYS A 24 -20.31 11.27 3.54
CA CYS A 24 -20.83 11.47 2.18
C CYS A 24 -21.22 10.15 1.51
N VAL A 25 -20.35 9.14 1.58
CA VAL A 25 -20.50 7.89 0.82
C VAL A 25 -21.34 6.84 1.55
N GLN A 26 -21.07 6.59 2.85
CA GLN A 26 -21.78 5.57 3.63
C GLN A 26 -23.31 5.70 3.58
N PRO A 27 -23.92 6.90 3.71
CA PRO A 27 -25.37 7.06 3.63
C PRO A 27 -26.00 6.73 2.26
N ARG A 28 -25.17 6.55 1.22
CA ARG A 28 -25.58 6.35 -0.17
C ARG A 28 -25.21 4.97 -0.71
N LEU A 29 -24.61 4.11 0.11
CA LEU A 29 -24.24 2.76 -0.30
C LEU A 29 -25.49 1.97 -0.72
N GLY A 30 -25.37 1.20 -1.80
CA GLY A 30 -26.47 0.43 -2.37
C GLY A 30 -27.48 1.26 -3.17
N GLN A 31 -27.34 2.59 -3.22
CA GLN A 31 -28.19 3.45 -4.03
C GLN A 31 -27.63 3.61 -5.44
N ARG A 32 -28.51 3.68 -6.43
CA ARG A 32 -28.18 3.94 -7.83
C ARG A 32 -28.02 5.43 -8.06
N LEU A 33 -26.82 5.86 -8.48
CA LEU A 33 -26.45 7.28 -8.58
C LEU A 33 -26.96 7.90 -9.88
N GLU A 34 -28.20 8.37 -9.86
CA GLU A 34 -28.86 9.03 -11.01
C GLU A 34 -29.42 10.42 -10.63
N GLY A 35 -29.46 11.33 -11.60
CA GLY A 35 -30.05 12.66 -11.48
C GLY A 35 -29.62 13.39 -10.19
N GLN A 36 -30.61 13.76 -9.38
CA GLN A 36 -30.42 14.53 -8.15
C GLN A 36 -29.52 13.83 -7.12
N LEU A 37 -29.49 12.50 -7.08
CA LEU A 37 -28.67 11.79 -6.10
C LEU A 37 -27.17 11.97 -6.39
N LEU A 38 -26.76 11.92 -7.66
CA LEU A 38 -25.38 12.18 -8.08
C LEU A 38 -24.98 13.63 -7.78
N HIS A 39 -25.85 14.60 -8.08
CA HIS A 39 -25.61 16.01 -7.73
C HIS A 39 -25.52 16.23 -6.21
N SER A 40 -26.34 15.54 -5.42
CA SER A 40 -26.30 15.61 -3.96
C SER A 40 -25.00 15.02 -3.40
N LEU A 41 -24.49 13.93 -3.99
CA LEU A 41 -23.21 13.34 -3.61
C LEU A 41 -22.06 14.30 -3.90
N ALA A 42 -22.01 14.86 -5.12
CA ALA A 42 -20.97 15.83 -5.49
C ALA A 42 -20.98 17.05 -4.56
N SER A 43 -22.16 17.56 -4.21
CA SER A 43 -22.30 18.69 -3.29
C SER A 43 -21.83 18.34 -1.89
N ALA A 44 -22.28 17.20 -1.33
CA ALA A 44 -21.84 16.74 -0.02
C ALA A 44 -20.32 16.48 0.06
N LEU A 45 -19.71 15.95 -1.00
CA LEU A 45 -18.26 15.79 -1.09
C LEU A 45 -17.55 17.14 -1.08
N ARG A 46 -18.03 18.12 -1.87
CA ARG A 46 -17.46 19.47 -1.88
C ARG A 46 -17.53 20.11 -0.50
N ASP A 47 -18.66 19.99 0.20
CA ASP A 47 -18.86 20.63 1.51
C ASP A 47 -17.88 20.10 2.59
N GLN A 48 -17.40 18.86 2.45
CA GLN A 48 -16.41 18.26 3.35
C GLN A 48 -14.95 18.45 2.90
N LEU A 49 -14.72 18.91 1.67
CA LEU A 49 -13.39 19.15 1.12
C LEU A 49 -12.89 20.58 1.45
N PRO A 50 -11.57 20.81 1.45
CA PRO A 50 -11.01 22.15 1.68
C PRO A 50 -11.57 23.22 0.73
N ASN A 51 -11.58 24.46 1.20
CA ASN A 51 -11.97 25.61 0.39
C ASN A 51 -11.09 25.78 -0.85
N GLY A 52 -11.66 26.39 -1.90
CA GLY A 52 -11.00 26.63 -3.19
C GLY A 52 -11.19 25.51 -4.22
N ILE A 53 -11.83 24.39 -3.87
CA ILE A 53 -12.17 23.33 -4.82
C ILE A 53 -13.49 23.66 -5.51
N SER A 54 -13.54 23.59 -6.84
CA SER A 54 -14.76 23.87 -7.61
C SER A 54 -15.75 22.71 -7.54
N ARG A 55 -17.05 23.01 -7.55
CA ARG A 55 -18.10 21.99 -7.63
C ARG A 55 -17.98 21.14 -8.91
N ASP A 56 -17.60 21.77 -10.03
CA ASP A 56 -17.48 21.12 -11.32
C ASP A 56 -16.37 20.07 -11.32
N SER A 57 -15.20 20.37 -10.73
CA SER A 57 -14.10 19.40 -10.61
C SER A 57 -14.53 18.17 -9.82
N ILE A 58 -15.34 18.33 -8.78
CA ILE A 58 -15.88 17.22 -7.99
C ILE A 58 -16.94 16.45 -8.75
N TYR A 59 -17.85 17.14 -9.43
CA TYR A 59 -18.88 16.51 -10.25
C TYR A 59 -18.26 15.64 -11.35
N GLU A 60 -17.29 16.16 -12.10
CA GLU A 60 -16.58 15.38 -13.12
C GLU A 60 -15.79 14.21 -12.51
N SER A 61 -15.25 14.36 -11.29
CA SER A 61 -14.56 13.28 -10.58
C SER A 61 -15.47 12.11 -10.19
N VAL A 62 -16.78 12.35 -10.03
CA VAL A 62 -17.77 11.33 -9.66
C VAL A 62 -18.62 10.85 -10.85
N ARG A 63 -18.53 11.53 -11.99
CA ARG A 63 -19.37 11.31 -13.18
C ARG A 63 -19.33 9.86 -13.69
N TYR A 64 -18.18 9.19 -13.57
CA TYR A 64 -18.04 7.79 -13.98
C TYR A 64 -18.97 6.83 -13.21
N LEU A 65 -19.52 7.25 -12.07
CA LEU A 65 -20.48 6.47 -11.27
C LEU A 65 -21.95 6.70 -11.68
N ALA A 66 -22.22 7.60 -12.64
CA ALA A 66 -23.58 7.89 -13.07
C ALA A 66 -24.28 6.61 -13.58
N GLY A 67 -25.49 6.34 -13.09
CA GLY A 67 -26.27 5.14 -13.42
C GLY A 67 -25.81 3.86 -12.70
N GLN A 68 -24.75 3.91 -11.90
CA GLN A 68 -24.23 2.74 -11.18
C GLN A 68 -24.75 2.69 -9.75
N VAL A 69 -24.83 1.48 -9.19
CA VAL A 69 -25.05 1.27 -7.76
C VAL A 69 -23.75 1.59 -7.02
N LEU A 70 -23.83 2.46 -6.00
CA LEU A 70 -22.65 2.81 -5.21
C LEU A 70 -22.24 1.66 -4.30
N GLU A 71 -21.29 0.86 -4.77
CA GLU A 71 -20.71 -0.24 -4.00
C GLU A 71 -19.71 0.26 -2.94
N PRO A 72 -19.56 -0.47 -1.82
CA PRO A 72 -18.60 -0.11 -0.77
C PRO A 72 -17.17 0.09 -1.28
N ARG A 73 -16.72 -0.78 -2.19
CA ARG A 73 -15.37 -0.70 -2.78
C ARG A 73 -15.19 0.60 -3.57
N ASN A 74 -16.11 0.89 -4.49
CA ASN A 74 -16.06 2.09 -5.32
C ASN A 74 -16.13 3.37 -4.48
N GLY A 75 -16.92 3.35 -3.40
CA GLY A 75 -17.01 4.43 -2.44
C GLY A 75 -15.69 4.72 -1.71
N VAL A 76 -15.01 3.68 -1.21
CA VAL A 76 -13.69 3.82 -0.57
C VAL A 76 -12.65 4.33 -1.56
N GLU A 77 -12.64 3.78 -2.78
CA GLU A 77 -11.70 4.17 -3.82
C GLU A 77 -11.89 5.64 -4.25
N LEU A 78 -13.13 6.09 -4.41
CA LEU A 78 -13.48 7.48 -4.68
C LEU A 78 -12.99 8.42 -3.57
N CYS A 79 -13.34 8.14 -2.31
CA CYS A 79 -12.95 8.99 -1.17
C CYS A 79 -11.44 9.12 -1.04
N TRP A 80 -10.71 8.02 -1.24
CA TRP A 80 -9.25 8.05 -1.16
C TRP A 80 -8.64 8.81 -2.34
N ARG A 81 -9.16 8.62 -3.56
CA ARG A 81 -8.68 9.36 -4.73
C ARG A 81 -8.86 10.87 -4.56
N LEU A 82 -10.02 11.32 -4.09
CA LEU A 82 -10.29 12.73 -3.81
C LEU A 82 -9.32 13.28 -2.74
N ALA A 83 -9.21 12.58 -1.60
CA ALA A 83 -8.35 13.00 -0.49
C ALA A 83 -6.85 13.00 -0.86
N GLY A 84 -6.42 12.07 -1.70
CA GLY A 84 -5.04 11.93 -2.16
C GLY A 84 -4.64 12.92 -3.27
N ASN A 85 -5.60 13.71 -3.79
CA ASN A 85 -5.40 14.63 -4.91
C ASN A 85 -6.01 16.02 -4.67
N ILE A 86 -6.03 16.49 -3.42
CA ILE A 86 -6.57 17.80 -3.04
C ILE A 86 -5.95 18.94 -3.86
N ASP A 87 -4.66 18.91 -4.11
CA ASP A 87 -3.98 19.99 -4.84
C ASP A 87 -4.41 20.06 -6.32
N ARG A 88 -4.66 18.92 -6.96
CA ARG A 88 -5.23 18.86 -8.31
C ARG A 88 -6.67 19.39 -8.35
N LEU A 89 -7.46 19.04 -7.35
CA LEU A 89 -8.83 19.54 -7.22
C LEU A 89 -8.85 21.07 -7.01
N LYS A 90 -7.91 21.60 -6.22
CA LYS A 90 -7.75 23.05 -6.04
C LYS A 90 -7.33 23.76 -7.33
N SER A 91 -6.57 23.09 -8.19
CA SER A 91 -6.24 23.60 -9.53
C SER A 91 -7.37 23.41 -10.56
N GLY A 92 -8.57 23.02 -10.12
CA GLY A 92 -9.73 22.80 -10.99
C GLY A 92 -9.67 21.52 -11.84
N VAL A 93 -8.70 20.64 -11.58
CA VAL A 93 -8.52 19.40 -12.34
C VAL A 93 -9.28 18.28 -11.66
N ALA A 94 -10.24 17.68 -12.38
CA ALA A 94 -10.97 16.51 -11.90
C ALA A 94 -10.03 15.29 -11.69
N VAL A 95 -10.40 14.44 -10.74
CA VAL A 95 -9.64 13.24 -10.35
C VAL A 95 -10.48 11.99 -10.62
N CYS A 96 -10.41 11.56 -11.88
CA CYS A 96 -11.08 10.36 -12.38
C CYS A 96 -10.30 9.09 -12.03
N PRO A 97 -10.93 7.90 -12.11
CA PRO A 97 -10.19 6.64 -12.09
C PRO A 97 -8.99 6.70 -13.06
N TRP A 98 -7.84 6.26 -12.60
CA TRP A 98 -6.61 6.35 -13.37
C TRP A 98 -6.69 5.49 -14.63
N THR A 99 -6.28 6.06 -15.77
CA THR A 99 -6.25 5.38 -17.07
C THR A 99 -4.85 5.35 -17.68
N MET A 100 -4.05 6.39 -17.44
CA MET A 100 -2.68 6.51 -17.94
C MET A 100 -1.88 7.51 -17.11
N GLN A 101 -0.55 7.44 -17.20
CA GLN A 101 0.36 8.39 -16.58
C GLN A 101 0.80 9.45 -17.61
N PRO A 102 0.31 10.70 -17.53
CA PRO A 102 0.61 11.73 -18.54
C PRO A 102 2.00 12.34 -18.38
N ALA A 103 2.56 12.33 -17.16
CA ALA A 103 3.83 12.97 -16.83
C ALA A 103 4.54 12.22 -15.70
N VAL A 104 5.83 12.50 -15.51
CA VAL A 104 6.60 11.97 -14.39
C VAL A 104 6.00 12.47 -13.07
N GLU A 105 5.78 11.57 -12.11
CA GLU A 105 5.16 11.90 -10.83
C GLU A 105 5.74 11.05 -9.70
N TRP A 106 6.23 11.69 -8.64
CA TRP A 106 6.62 11.01 -7.41
C TRP A 106 5.38 10.79 -6.54
N VAL A 107 5.09 9.53 -6.18
CA VAL A 107 3.93 9.18 -5.34
C VAL A 107 4.36 8.45 -4.06
N PRO A 108 3.67 8.66 -2.93
CA PRO A 108 3.93 7.93 -1.71
C PRO A 108 3.34 6.53 -1.79
N LEU A 109 4.18 5.53 -1.53
CA LEU A 109 3.87 4.11 -1.53
C LEU A 109 3.93 3.54 -0.12
N GLN A 110 3.06 2.58 0.19
CA GLN A 110 3.20 1.69 1.35
C GLN A 110 3.36 0.25 0.88
N ILE A 111 4.37 -0.44 1.39
CA ILE A 111 4.60 -1.86 1.10
C ILE A 111 3.55 -2.68 1.82
N LEU A 112 2.74 -3.43 1.08
CA LEU A 112 1.66 -4.26 1.61
C LEU A 112 2.06 -5.72 1.78
N ARG A 113 2.78 -6.26 0.80
CA ARG A 113 3.13 -7.69 0.73
C ARG A 113 4.53 -7.86 0.18
N CYS A 114 5.20 -8.92 0.62
CA CYS A 114 6.48 -9.38 0.09
C CYS A 114 6.40 -10.89 -0.06
N GLN A 115 6.65 -11.40 -1.26
CA GLN A 115 6.75 -12.82 -1.54
C GLN A 115 8.07 -13.11 -2.26
N PRO A 116 8.76 -14.22 -1.95
CA PRO A 116 9.86 -14.67 -2.81
C PRO A 116 9.37 -14.88 -4.23
N GLY A 117 10.25 -14.70 -5.20
CA GLY A 117 9.88 -14.91 -6.60
C GLY A 117 11.07 -14.80 -7.52
N ARG A 118 10.77 -14.87 -8.81
CA ARG A 118 11.75 -14.74 -9.88
C ARG A 118 11.30 -13.71 -10.88
N ASN A 119 12.25 -12.95 -11.41
CA ASN A 119 11.96 -12.02 -12.51
C ASN A 119 11.91 -12.74 -13.86
N ARG A 120 11.62 -11.99 -14.93
CA ARG A 120 11.58 -12.50 -16.32
C ARG A 120 12.91 -13.11 -16.80
N ARG A 121 14.03 -12.81 -16.13
CA ARG A 121 15.37 -13.37 -16.40
C ARG A 121 15.71 -14.53 -15.45
N ASN A 122 14.71 -15.13 -14.82
CA ASN A 122 14.85 -16.24 -13.87
C ASN A 122 15.73 -15.93 -12.63
N LYS A 123 16.00 -14.65 -12.31
CA LYS A 123 16.80 -14.29 -11.13
C LYS A 123 15.93 -14.29 -9.88
N LEU A 124 16.45 -14.87 -8.79
CA LEU A 124 15.80 -14.89 -7.48
C LEU A 124 15.72 -13.47 -6.87
N GLY A 125 14.60 -13.20 -6.20
CA GLY A 125 14.36 -11.96 -5.47
C GLY A 125 12.97 -12.00 -4.83
N TYR A 126 12.31 -10.84 -4.80
CA TYR A 126 11.04 -10.67 -4.10
C TYR A 126 10.07 -9.85 -4.93
N ASN A 127 8.84 -10.34 -5.05
CA ASN A 127 7.71 -9.60 -5.56
C ASN A 127 7.06 -8.84 -4.40
N PHE A 128 7.05 -7.52 -4.51
CA PHE A 128 6.39 -6.63 -3.58
C PHE A 128 5.09 -6.12 -4.16
N SER A 129 4.08 -5.99 -3.30
CA SER A 129 2.85 -5.26 -3.62
C SER A 129 2.83 -3.95 -2.83
N PHE A 130 2.44 -2.86 -3.47
CA PHE A 130 2.42 -1.52 -2.92
C PHE A 130 1.01 -0.94 -3.00
N ARG A 131 0.66 -0.08 -2.04
CA ARG A 131 -0.48 0.84 -2.13
C ARG A 131 0.03 2.22 -2.48
N ILE A 132 -0.58 2.85 -3.47
CA ILE A 132 -0.37 4.27 -3.75
C ILE A 132 -1.25 5.07 -2.79
N LEU A 133 -0.65 5.94 -1.98
CA LEU A 133 -1.33 6.62 -0.87
C LEU A 133 -1.87 8.01 -1.25
N ALA A 134 -1.28 8.64 -2.27
CA ALA A 134 -1.65 9.94 -2.82
C ALA A 134 -1.11 10.07 -4.26
N GLY A 135 -1.51 11.12 -4.98
CA GLY A 135 -1.15 11.34 -6.37
C GLY A 135 -2.14 10.70 -7.34
N SER A 136 -1.88 10.89 -8.64
CA SER A 136 -2.83 10.57 -9.72
C SER A 136 -3.40 9.14 -9.71
N PRO A 137 -2.65 8.09 -9.35
CA PRO A 137 -3.16 6.71 -9.36
C PRO A 137 -3.66 6.25 -8.00
N CYS A 138 -3.77 7.15 -7.00
CA CYS A 138 -4.32 6.80 -5.71
C CYS A 138 -5.80 6.35 -5.86
N PRO A 139 -6.22 5.19 -5.29
CA PRO A 139 -5.53 4.33 -4.33
C PRO A 139 -5.08 2.96 -4.89
N MET A 140 -4.66 2.90 -6.16
CA MET A 140 -4.31 1.65 -6.84
C MET A 140 -3.24 0.85 -6.10
N GLN A 141 -3.26 -0.46 -6.36
CA GLN A 141 -2.18 -1.37 -5.99
C GLN A 141 -1.30 -1.65 -7.19
N ILE A 142 -0.01 -1.66 -6.97
CA ILE A 142 1.00 -1.96 -7.99
C ILE A 142 1.97 -2.99 -7.45
N THR A 143 2.70 -3.65 -8.35
CA THR A 143 3.71 -4.64 -7.97
C THR A 143 5.06 -4.28 -8.56
N ALA A 144 6.13 -4.63 -7.84
CA ALA A 144 7.49 -4.52 -8.34
C ALA A 144 8.33 -5.69 -7.86
N PHE A 145 9.25 -6.13 -8.71
CA PHE A 145 10.24 -7.12 -8.34
C PHE A 145 11.52 -6.42 -7.87
N TRP A 146 12.01 -6.76 -6.68
CA TRP A 146 13.29 -6.31 -6.17
C TRP A 146 14.23 -7.48 -5.93
N SER A 147 15.50 -7.32 -6.34
CA SER A 147 16.55 -8.28 -6.01
C SER A 147 16.91 -8.19 -4.53
N ARG A 148 17.61 -9.21 -4.01
CA ARG A 148 18.09 -9.22 -2.64
C ARG A 148 19.04 -8.04 -2.36
N GLU A 149 19.90 -7.72 -3.30
CA GLU A 149 20.86 -6.61 -3.23
C GLU A 149 20.13 -5.27 -3.14
N LEU A 150 19.09 -5.08 -3.96
CA LEU A 150 18.26 -3.89 -3.91
C LEU A 150 17.55 -3.76 -2.56
N CYS A 151 16.97 -4.85 -2.03
CA CYS A 151 16.34 -4.84 -0.71
C CYS A 151 17.33 -4.44 0.40
N ASN A 152 18.55 -4.98 0.39
CA ASN A 152 19.60 -4.62 1.36
C ASN A 152 19.96 -3.12 1.28
N MET A 153 20.08 -2.59 0.05
CA MET A 153 20.37 -1.18 -0.18
C MET A 153 19.23 -0.29 0.34
N LEU A 154 17.98 -0.64 0.00
CA LEU A 154 16.80 0.12 0.39
C LEU A 154 16.51 0.06 1.89
N ALA A 155 16.78 -1.07 2.56
CA ALA A 155 16.57 -1.20 4.00
C ALA A 155 17.25 -0.06 4.78
N ARG A 156 18.48 0.30 4.41
CA ARG A 156 19.24 1.39 5.04
C ARG A 156 18.60 2.76 4.83
N ARG A 157 18.03 2.99 3.63
CA ARG A 157 17.30 4.23 3.31
C ARG A 157 15.97 4.29 4.07
N LEU A 158 15.30 3.16 4.22
CA LEU A 158 13.98 3.04 4.87
C LEU A 158 14.02 3.20 6.39
N GLY A 159 15.18 3.11 7.03
CA GLY A 159 15.33 3.34 8.47
C GLY A 159 16.06 2.24 9.23
N PHE A 160 16.33 1.09 8.61
CA PHE A 160 17.07 0.02 9.27
C PHE A 160 18.51 0.42 9.54
N SER A 161 19.04 -0.02 10.67
CA SER A 161 20.43 0.12 11.07
C SER A 161 21.33 -0.92 10.39
N ARG A 162 22.65 -0.83 10.60
CA ARG A 162 23.56 -1.93 10.22
C ARG A 162 23.23 -3.14 11.08
N TRP A 163 23.54 -4.33 10.57
CA TRP A 163 23.22 -5.60 11.23
C TRP A 163 23.84 -5.72 12.63
N LEU A 164 25.15 -5.49 12.75
CA LEU A 164 25.94 -5.82 13.93
C LEU A 164 25.86 -4.78 15.06
N GLU A 165 25.52 -3.53 14.73
CA GLU A 165 25.77 -2.38 15.61
C GLU A 165 24.51 -1.54 15.87
N GLY A 166 23.36 -2.06 15.45
CA GLY A 166 22.22 -1.23 15.13
C GLY A 166 20.94 -1.57 15.89
N ARG A 167 20.22 -0.53 16.32
CA ARG A 167 18.93 -0.64 17.03
C ARG A 167 17.80 -1.30 16.22
N TYR A 168 17.88 -1.25 14.89
CA TYR A 168 16.86 -1.73 13.96
C TYR A 168 17.48 -2.61 12.86
N PRO A 169 18.02 -3.80 13.17
CA PRO A 169 18.75 -4.61 12.21
C PRO A 169 17.78 -5.18 11.15
N TYR A 170 18.19 -5.12 9.88
CA TYR A 170 17.43 -5.68 8.77
C TYR A 170 17.78 -7.17 8.57
N ARG A 171 16.80 -8.08 8.73
CA ARG A 171 17.00 -9.54 8.65
C ARG A 171 16.65 -10.11 7.29
N ASN A 172 15.54 -9.67 6.71
CA ASN A 172 14.99 -10.24 5.47
C ASN A 172 14.01 -9.28 4.79
N ALA A 173 13.67 -9.58 3.53
CA ALA A 173 12.81 -8.72 2.71
C ALA A 173 11.38 -8.55 3.23
N VAL A 174 10.83 -9.52 3.97
CA VAL A 174 9.47 -9.38 4.52
C VAL A 174 9.41 -8.31 5.62
N GLU A 175 10.54 -7.97 6.25
CA GLU A 175 10.62 -6.84 7.17
C GLU A 175 10.46 -5.48 6.47
N LEU A 176 10.44 -5.40 5.13
CA LEU A 176 10.11 -4.14 4.45
C LEU A 176 8.59 -3.88 4.43
N VAL A 177 7.75 -4.89 4.70
CA VAL A 177 6.29 -4.73 4.72
C VAL A 177 5.87 -3.71 5.78
N GLY A 178 4.89 -2.88 5.44
CA GLY A 178 4.38 -1.78 6.26
C GLY A 178 5.14 -0.46 6.11
N LEU A 179 6.36 -0.48 5.55
CA LEU A 179 7.16 0.72 5.38
C LEU A 179 6.67 1.56 4.20
N ARG A 180 6.98 2.86 4.26
CA ARG A 180 6.65 3.87 3.25
C ARG A 180 7.88 4.42 2.57
N LEU A 181 7.71 4.76 1.29
CA LEU A 181 8.71 5.35 0.40
C LEU A 181 8.02 6.13 -0.71
N LEU A 182 8.78 6.89 -1.50
CA LEU A 182 8.31 7.47 -2.75
C LEU A 182 8.73 6.57 -3.92
N GLY A 183 7.82 6.38 -4.88
CA GLY A 183 8.13 5.78 -6.18
C GLY A 183 7.90 6.79 -7.29
N GLU A 184 8.81 6.85 -8.26
CA GLU A 184 8.68 7.72 -9.43
C GLU A 184 7.91 6.99 -10.54
N LEU A 185 6.69 7.45 -10.81
CA LEU A 185 5.89 6.95 -11.92
C LEU A 185 6.29 7.67 -13.19
N THR A 186 6.52 6.90 -14.25
CA THR A 186 6.89 7.46 -15.56
C THR A 186 5.92 6.98 -16.64
N PRO A 187 5.63 7.81 -17.67
CA PRO A 187 4.74 7.43 -18.76
C PRO A 187 5.16 6.13 -19.48
N ASP A 188 6.46 5.94 -19.73
CA ASP A 188 7.01 4.77 -20.45
C ASP A 188 6.75 3.45 -19.72
N ARG A 189 6.73 3.47 -18.38
CA ARG A 189 6.47 2.28 -17.54
C ARG A 189 5.01 2.11 -17.20
N SER A 190 4.17 3.09 -17.49
CA SER A 190 2.79 3.14 -17.04
C SER A 190 1.79 2.96 -18.18
N GLN A 191 2.10 2.11 -19.16
CA GLN A 191 1.24 1.88 -20.32
C GLN A 191 -0.07 1.14 -19.97
N GLN A 192 -0.01 0.17 -19.05
CA GLN A 192 -1.17 -0.66 -18.66
C GLN A 192 -1.52 -0.51 -17.18
N SER A 193 -0.52 -0.27 -16.33
CA SER A 193 -0.68 -0.05 -14.90
C SER A 193 0.46 0.85 -14.42
N PRO A 194 0.31 1.63 -13.33
CA PRO A 194 1.36 2.51 -12.86
C PRO A 194 2.63 1.72 -12.53
N GLY A 195 3.74 2.07 -13.16
CA GLY A 195 5.04 1.43 -12.98
C GLY A 195 6.10 2.42 -12.49
N PHE A 196 7.02 1.94 -11.65
CA PHE A 196 8.15 2.74 -11.15
C PHE A 196 9.44 1.92 -11.14
N TYR A 197 10.57 2.62 -11.19
CA TYR A 197 11.91 2.04 -10.98
C TYR A 197 12.65 2.80 -9.90
N GLU A 198 12.65 4.13 -9.99
CA GLU A 198 13.28 5.00 -9.01
C GLU A 198 12.47 5.06 -7.72
N VAL A 199 13.21 5.01 -6.62
CA VAL A 199 12.67 5.06 -5.26
C VAL A 199 13.45 6.03 -4.41
N ALA A 200 12.72 6.81 -3.63
CA ALA A 200 13.29 7.77 -2.70
C ALA A 200 12.66 7.61 -1.31
N VAL A 201 13.41 7.98 -0.27
CA VAL A 201 12.90 8.00 1.10
C VAL A 201 13.26 9.35 1.70
N THR A 202 12.27 10.22 1.84
CA THR A 202 12.46 11.52 2.48
C THR A 202 12.70 11.34 3.99
N PRO A 203 13.31 12.33 4.67
CA PRO A 203 13.51 12.27 6.13
C PRO A 203 12.21 12.06 6.91
N SER A 204 11.09 12.65 6.46
CA SER A 204 9.79 12.50 7.10
C SER A 204 9.23 11.08 6.98
N LEU A 205 9.36 10.45 5.81
CA LEU A 205 8.95 9.05 5.62
C LEU A 205 9.84 8.09 6.42
N LYS A 206 11.15 8.33 6.45
CA LYS A 206 12.09 7.55 7.27
C LYS A 206 11.75 7.64 8.76
N LYS A 207 11.45 8.86 9.25
CA LYS A 207 11.01 9.08 10.63
C LYS A 207 9.73 8.29 10.92
N TRP A 208 8.72 8.40 10.04
CA TRP A 208 7.47 7.66 10.18
C TRP A 208 7.70 6.15 10.23
N ASN A 209 8.53 5.60 9.33
CA ASN A 209 8.90 4.18 9.29
C ASN A 209 9.51 3.72 10.62
N VAL A 210 10.43 4.50 11.17
CA VAL A 210 11.07 4.18 12.45
C VAL A 210 10.06 4.16 13.59
N GLU A 211 9.29 5.24 13.74
CA GLU A 211 8.38 5.43 14.88
C GLU A 211 7.18 4.49 14.85
N ASN A 212 6.64 4.20 13.67
CA ASN A 212 5.36 3.46 13.55
C ASN A 212 5.54 1.98 13.25
N VAL A 213 6.69 1.58 12.67
CA VAL A 213 6.91 0.19 12.24
C VAL A 213 8.13 -0.41 12.90
N LEU A 214 9.31 0.19 12.74
CA LEU A 214 10.57 -0.44 13.17
C LEU A 214 10.71 -0.50 14.69
N GLN A 215 10.30 0.54 15.44
CA GLN A 215 10.34 0.50 16.90
C GLN A 215 9.51 -0.64 17.48
N VAL A 216 8.34 -0.90 16.90
CA VAL A 216 7.44 -1.98 17.33
C VAL A 216 8.02 -3.34 16.91
N ARG A 217 8.45 -3.47 15.65
CA ARG A 217 8.98 -4.73 15.08
C ARG A 217 10.29 -5.18 15.70
N CYS A 218 11.19 -4.24 15.98
CA CYS A 218 12.47 -4.49 16.64
C CYS A 218 12.35 -4.50 18.18
N ARG A 219 11.12 -4.47 18.71
CA ARG A 219 10.83 -4.67 20.14
C ARG A 219 11.57 -3.71 21.05
N VAL A 220 11.54 -2.42 20.69
CA VAL A 220 11.94 -1.36 21.65
C VAL A 220 11.09 -1.45 22.92
N LYS A 221 9.85 -1.95 22.80
CA LYS A 221 9.04 -2.45 23.90
C LYS A 221 8.80 -3.96 23.72
N PRO A 222 8.62 -4.74 24.81
CA PRO A 222 8.32 -6.17 24.73
C PRO A 222 7.05 -6.47 23.91
N CYS A 223 6.99 -7.67 23.32
CA CYS A 223 5.78 -8.12 22.62
C CYS A 223 4.61 -8.23 23.60
N PRO A 224 3.44 -7.60 23.32
CA PRO A 224 2.28 -7.67 24.22
C PRO A 224 1.69 -9.08 24.36
N ARG A 225 2.03 -9.99 23.43
CA ARG A 225 1.62 -11.40 23.45
C ARG A 225 2.70 -12.34 24.03
N GLY A 226 3.82 -11.81 24.52
CA GLY A 226 4.92 -12.61 25.07
C GLY A 226 5.71 -13.44 24.05
N TYR A 227 5.45 -13.30 22.75
CA TYR A 227 6.17 -14.05 21.72
C TYR A 227 7.67 -13.71 21.72
N THR A 228 8.56 -14.70 21.65
CA THR A 228 10.02 -14.51 21.72
C THR A 228 10.71 -14.43 20.36
N GLY A 229 10.13 -15.04 19.31
CA GLY A 229 10.70 -15.08 17.96
C GLY A 229 10.64 -13.74 17.20
N ALA A 230 11.33 -13.63 16.07
CA ALA A 230 11.27 -12.42 15.24
C ALA A 230 9.84 -12.10 14.79
N CYS A 231 9.44 -10.83 14.76
CA CYS A 231 8.09 -10.44 14.31
C CYS A 231 7.79 -10.88 12.87
N SER A 232 8.82 -11.02 12.02
CA SER A 232 8.69 -11.57 10.66
C SER A 232 8.26 -13.04 10.60
N LEU A 233 8.37 -13.76 11.71
CA LEU A 233 7.97 -15.17 11.86
C LEU A 233 6.66 -15.31 12.65
N CYS A 234 6.07 -14.20 13.10
CA CYS A 234 4.85 -14.23 13.88
C CYS A 234 3.66 -14.61 12.98
N VAL A 235 2.73 -15.40 13.53
CA VAL A 235 1.52 -15.84 12.83
C VAL A 235 0.45 -14.75 12.76
N LEU A 236 0.56 -13.71 13.58
CA LEU A 236 -0.39 -12.59 13.58
C LEU A 236 -0.13 -11.66 12.40
N GLY A 237 -1.19 -11.25 11.73
CA GLY A 237 -1.17 -10.26 10.65
C GLY A 237 -1.29 -8.83 11.18
N TYR A 238 -1.02 -7.85 10.31
CA TYR A 238 -0.98 -6.44 10.70
C TYR A 238 -2.34 -5.82 11.01
N LYS A 239 -3.43 -6.55 10.76
CA LYS A 239 -4.76 -6.19 11.27
C LYS A 239 -4.87 -6.33 12.78
N GLU A 240 -4.10 -7.23 13.39
CA GLU A 240 -4.12 -7.49 14.84
C GLU A 240 -2.84 -7.04 15.55
N CYS A 241 -1.71 -7.05 14.86
CA CYS A 241 -0.42 -6.68 15.43
C CYS A 241 0.32 -5.69 14.52
N PRO A 242 0.52 -4.42 14.92
CA PRO A 242 1.20 -3.43 14.08
C PRO A 242 2.66 -3.80 13.75
N ALA A 243 3.25 -4.77 14.44
CA ALA A 243 4.60 -5.28 14.21
C ALA A 243 4.68 -6.32 13.07
N ALA A 244 3.55 -6.91 12.68
CA ALA A 244 3.47 -8.01 11.72
C ALA A 244 3.98 -7.62 10.32
N THR A 245 4.37 -8.62 9.54
CA THR A 245 4.93 -8.46 8.18
C THR A 245 4.02 -9.03 7.09
N HIS A 246 2.79 -9.38 7.43
CA HIS A 246 1.78 -9.92 6.52
C HIS A 246 0.40 -9.48 7.01
N ARG A 247 -0.62 -9.56 6.15
CA ARG A 247 -1.91 -8.88 6.36
C ARG A 247 -2.86 -9.62 7.30
N GLU A 248 -3.08 -10.89 7.01
CA GLU A 248 -4.05 -11.75 7.69
C GLU A 248 -3.33 -12.70 8.65
N ASN A 249 -3.98 -13.12 9.72
CA ASN A 249 -3.39 -14.16 10.58
C ASN A 249 -3.21 -15.46 9.81
N PHE A 250 -2.07 -16.11 9.99
CA PHE A 250 -1.86 -17.46 9.48
C PHE A 250 -2.76 -18.46 10.19
N VAL A 251 -3.21 -19.46 9.44
CA VAL A 251 -4.11 -20.50 9.93
C VAL A 251 -3.33 -21.82 10.03
N SER A 252 -3.47 -22.51 11.17
CA SER A 252 -2.86 -23.83 11.37
C SER A 252 -3.72 -24.91 10.73
N ARG A 253 -3.13 -25.74 9.87
CA ARG A 253 -3.76 -26.91 9.21
C ARG A 253 -2.73 -27.99 8.92
N PHE A 254 -3.20 -29.21 8.61
CA PHE A 254 -2.34 -30.27 8.10
C PHE A 254 -1.84 -29.93 6.68
N CYS A 255 -0.54 -30.07 6.44
CA CYS A 255 0.05 -29.87 5.12
C CYS A 255 0.35 -31.20 4.44
N ALA A 256 -0.43 -31.52 3.40
CA ALA A 256 -0.26 -32.74 2.61
C ALA A 256 1.10 -32.86 1.91
N ILE A 257 1.80 -31.75 1.65
CA ILE A 257 3.10 -31.74 0.96
C ILE A 257 4.26 -32.17 1.89
N CYS A 258 4.24 -31.74 3.15
CA CYS A 258 5.32 -32.04 4.10
C CYS A 258 4.90 -32.91 5.29
N GLY A 259 3.64 -33.31 5.37
CA GLY A 259 3.09 -34.16 6.44
C GLY A 259 2.97 -33.47 7.81
N THR A 260 3.16 -32.15 7.91
CA THR A 260 3.11 -31.43 9.19
C THR A 260 1.67 -31.13 9.60
N GLU A 261 1.24 -31.61 10.77
CA GLU A 261 -0.15 -31.48 11.28
C GLU A 261 -0.56 -30.05 11.60
N ASN A 262 0.34 -29.24 12.15
CA ASN A 262 0.08 -27.86 12.55
C ASN A 262 0.91 -26.88 11.72
N ALA A 263 0.86 -27.02 10.40
CA ALA A 263 1.57 -26.13 9.50
C ALA A 263 0.81 -24.81 9.30
N TRP A 264 1.53 -23.72 9.11
CA TRP A 264 0.95 -22.40 8.90
C TRP A 264 0.64 -22.14 7.43
N PHE A 265 -0.57 -21.65 7.16
CA PHE A 265 -1.05 -21.25 5.84
C PHE A 265 -1.41 -19.77 5.82
N ASP A 266 -1.03 -19.08 4.74
CA ASP A 266 -1.44 -17.70 4.47
C ASP A 266 -2.86 -17.71 3.85
N PRO A 267 -3.88 -17.11 4.51
CA PRO A 267 -5.25 -17.06 3.95
C PRO A 267 -5.35 -16.29 2.64
N GLU A 268 -4.41 -15.38 2.34
CA GLU A 268 -4.35 -14.66 1.07
C GLU A 268 -3.64 -15.46 -0.02
N SER A 269 -3.15 -16.65 0.29
CA SER A 269 -2.59 -17.58 -0.67
C SER A 269 -3.69 -18.52 -1.17
N THR A 270 -3.86 -18.62 -2.48
CA THR A 270 -4.75 -19.60 -3.11
C THR A 270 -4.14 -21.00 -3.18
N MET A 271 -3.07 -21.27 -2.42
CA MET A 271 -2.28 -22.49 -2.55
C MET A 271 -2.62 -23.48 -1.44
N ASP A 272 -2.74 -24.75 -1.83
CA ASP A 272 -2.99 -25.88 -0.93
C ASP A 272 -1.72 -26.39 -0.23
N ARG A 273 -0.78 -25.49 0.10
CA ARG A 273 0.48 -25.83 0.77
C ARG A 273 0.87 -24.79 1.81
N CYS A 274 1.57 -25.24 2.85
CA CYS A 274 2.01 -24.36 3.92
C CYS A 274 3.06 -23.35 3.44
N ILE A 275 3.24 -22.26 4.20
CA ILE A 275 4.17 -21.17 3.88
C ILE A 275 5.62 -21.67 3.68
N THR A 276 6.03 -22.69 4.44
CA THR A 276 7.38 -23.27 4.35
C THR A 276 7.58 -24.03 3.05
N CYS A 277 6.62 -24.87 2.66
CA CYS A 277 6.65 -25.60 1.39
C CYS A 277 6.61 -24.64 0.21
N HIS A 278 5.74 -23.63 0.29
CA HIS A 278 5.65 -22.59 -0.74
C HIS A 278 6.97 -21.83 -0.90
N HIS A 279 7.60 -21.42 0.21
CA HIS A 279 8.90 -20.74 0.16
C HIS A 279 9.98 -21.63 -0.47
N LYS A 280 10.03 -22.92 -0.12
CA LYS A 280 11.00 -23.88 -0.68
C LYS A 280 10.84 -24.03 -2.19
N GLU A 281 9.60 -24.12 -2.68
CA GLU A 281 9.31 -24.20 -4.11
C GLU A 281 9.79 -22.95 -4.86
N LEU A 282 9.42 -21.76 -4.38
CA LEU A 282 9.79 -20.51 -5.03
C LEU A 282 11.30 -20.27 -5.06
N THR A 283 12.03 -20.82 -4.09
CA THR A 283 13.47 -20.67 -3.96
C THR A 283 14.26 -21.85 -4.54
N ARG A 284 13.59 -22.92 -5.00
CA ARG A 284 14.24 -24.07 -5.64
C ARG A 284 15.02 -23.60 -6.86
N LYS A 285 16.26 -24.08 -7.01
CA LYS A 285 17.04 -23.87 -8.24
C LYS A 285 16.30 -24.57 -9.39
N VAL A 286 16.10 -23.84 -10.48
CA VAL A 286 15.68 -24.43 -11.74
C VAL A 286 16.99 -24.88 -12.38
N ASP A 287 17.17 -26.18 -12.45
CA ASP A 287 18.30 -26.80 -13.13
C ASP A 287 18.17 -26.63 -14.65
#